data_AF-A0A6P2EKV3-F1
#
_entry.id   AF-A0A6P2EKV3-F1
#
_cell.length_a   1.000
_cell.length_b   1.000
_cell.length_c   1.000
_cell.angle_alpha   90.00
_cell.angle_beta   90.00
_cell.angle_gamma   90.00
#
_symmetry.space_group_name_H-M   'P 1'
#
loop_
_entity.id
_entity.type
_entity.pdbx_description
1 polymer ?
#
loop_
_entity_poly.entity_id
_entity_poly.type
_entity_poly.pdbx_seq_one_letter_code
_entity_poly.pdbx_strand_id
1 'polypeptide(L)'
;MRAFIRTAVLAIAGLAAGAAVQAQGDPIRIGAVLSVTGPVGFIGDPQQKTLELHVKRLNERGGVLGRKVALTVYDDQSDPNNANTFAKRLVDTDKVDVLLGGTVTPSALAMVPYAERAGVPFVSTGGGLALVDPVKKWVFKTPHSDRMVAERILQDMQERGIKRIALLSETSGFGQSGRKEVTAAAARFGITVVGEESYGPKDTDITPQFTRLRNLQDIQAMLIFCGAGTSPAVAIKNYAQMGFKLPVYMPHAAVNQEFVKLGGPPTEGVRMPTTGFVVPDALQDSDPQKAPSLDFYRSFKEAYKVDASPFGGNVADALAIAVDAIRRAGSTDKGKVRDAIESTKGLVGLNGIFTMTPANHNGLAPDSLRIIEVRNARFELVK
;
A
#
# COMPACT_ATOMS: atom_id res chain seq x y z
N MET A 1 -70.66 6.82 -29.26
CA MET A 1 -69.37 6.30 -29.77
C MET A 1 -68.11 7.08 -29.32
N ARG A 2 -68.15 7.91 -28.26
CA ARG A 2 -66.98 8.68 -27.77
C ARG A 2 -66.56 8.37 -26.32
N ALA A 3 -67.33 7.55 -25.60
CA ALA A 3 -67.05 7.18 -24.21
C ALA A 3 -66.33 5.83 -24.04
N PHE A 4 -66.28 4.98 -25.08
CA PHE A 4 -65.65 3.65 -25.01
C PHE A 4 -64.16 3.63 -25.41
N ILE A 5 -63.61 4.73 -25.90
CA ILE A 5 -62.19 4.82 -26.34
C ILE A 5 -61.27 5.32 -25.20
N ARG A 6 -61.81 5.96 -24.16
CA ARG A 6 -61.00 6.52 -23.05
C ARG A 6 -60.61 5.50 -21.98
N THR A 7 -61.31 4.38 -21.86
CA THR A 7 -61.03 3.36 -20.83
C THR A 7 -59.99 2.33 -21.26
N ALA A 8 -59.68 2.23 -22.56
CA ALA A 8 -58.68 1.27 -23.08
C ALA A 8 -57.23 1.80 -23.04
N VAL A 9 -57.03 3.12 -22.96
CA VAL A 9 -55.68 3.73 -22.95
C VAL A 9 -55.05 3.75 -21.55
N LEU A 10 -55.87 3.75 -20.49
CA LEU A 10 -55.38 3.73 -19.10
C LEU A 10 -54.96 2.34 -18.60
N ALA A 11 -55.36 1.26 -19.27
CA ALA A 11 -54.95 -0.11 -18.92
C ALA A 11 -53.58 -0.52 -19.53
N ILE A 12 -53.10 0.18 -20.57
CA ILE A 12 -51.81 -0.11 -21.21
C ILE A 12 -50.65 0.68 -20.57
N ALA A 13 -50.93 1.83 -19.94
CA ALA A 13 -49.92 2.61 -19.21
C ALA A 13 -49.45 1.96 -17.89
N GLY A 14 -50.22 1.01 -17.33
CA GLY A 14 -49.83 0.27 -16.12
C GLY A 14 -48.83 -0.87 -16.36
N LEU A 15 -48.74 -1.41 -17.58
CA LEU A 15 -47.83 -2.52 -17.89
C LEU A 15 -46.42 -2.09 -18.31
N ALA A 16 -46.21 -0.82 -18.66
CA ALA A 16 -44.90 -0.31 -19.07
C ALA A 16 -43.99 0.09 -17.89
N ALA A 17 -44.53 0.28 -16.70
CA ALA A 17 -43.76 0.64 -15.50
C ALA A 17 -43.18 -0.57 -14.75
N GLY A 18 -43.54 -1.80 -15.13
CA GLY A 18 -43.06 -3.04 -14.51
C GLY A 18 -41.81 -3.65 -15.13
N ALA A 19 -41.31 -3.08 -16.24
CA ALA A 19 -40.22 -3.67 -17.04
C ALA A 19 -38.88 -2.95 -16.84
N ALA A 20 -38.43 -2.79 -15.59
CA ALA A 20 -37.03 -2.43 -15.29
C ALA A 20 -36.57 -2.79 -13.87
N VAL A 21 -37.19 -3.78 -13.21
CA VAL A 21 -36.45 -4.51 -12.16
C VAL A 21 -35.58 -5.50 -12.92
N GLN A 22 -34.42 -5.06 -13.41
CA GLN A 22 -33.36 -6.01 -13.76
C GLN A 22 -33.17 -6.86 -12.52
N ALA A 23 -33.49 -8.15 -12.60
CA ALA A 23 -33.18 -9.10 -11.55
C ALA A 23 -31.69 -8.95 -11.28
N GLN A 24 -31.35 -8.30 -10.17
CA GLN A 24 -29.99 -8.04 -9.79
C GLN A 24 -29.36 -9.42 -9.60
N GLY A 25 -28.45 -9.82 -10.48
CA GLY A 25 -27.74 -11.10 -10.34
C GLY A 25 -27.10 -11.19 -8.95
N ASP A 26 -26.82 -12.40 -8.48
CA ASP A 26 -26.25 -12.67 -7.15
C ASP A 26 -25.17 -11.65 -6.75
N PRO A 27 -25.03 -11.23 -5.49
CA PRO A 27 -23.99 -10.30 -5.11
C PRO A 27 -22.59 -10.76 -5.53
N ILE A 28 -21.73 -9.82 -5.87
CA ILE A 28 -20.30 -10.06 -6.11
C ILE A 28 -19.64 -10.23 -4.74
N ARG A 29 -19.07 -11.41 -4.46
CA ARG A 29 -18.57 -11.77 -3.13
C ARG A 29 -17.09 -11.44 -3.03
N ILE A 30 -16.72 -10.52 -2.15
CA ILE A 30 -15.32 -10.18 -1.86
C ILE A 30 -15.01 -10.63 -0.44
N GLY A 31 -14.00 -11.47 -0.29
CA GLY A 31 -13.49 -11.92 1.01
C GLY A 31 -12.23 -11.17 1.40
N ALA A 32 -12.11 -10.77 2.66
CA ALA A 32 -10.89 -10.21 3.19
C ALA A 32 -10.50 -10.91 4.50
N VAL A 33 -9.20 -11.17 4.65
CA VAL A 33 -8.61 -11.56 5.94
C VAL A 33 -7.68 -10.44 6.36
N LEU A 34 -7.95 -9.80 7.48
CA LEU A 34 -7.22 -8.63 7.97
C LEU A 34 -6.80 -8.84 9.43
N SER A 35 -5.69 -8.22 9.84
CA SER A 35 -5.24 -8.25 11.24
C SER A 35 -5.83 -7.08 12.01
N VAL A 36 -7.13 -7.15 12.29
CA VAL A 36 -7.88 -6.07 12.94
C VAL A 36 -7.48 -5.95 14.41
N THR A 37 -7.26 -7.09 15.06
CA THR A 37 -6.73 -7.17 16.43
C THR A 37 -5.34 -7.80 16.47
N GLY A 38 -4.73 -7.80 17.66
CA GLY A 38 -3.39 -8.31 17.89
C GLY A 38 -2.29 -7.27 17.65
N PRO A 39 -1.01 -7.70 17.63
CA PRO A 39 0.16 -6.82 17.59
C PRO A 39 0.21 -5.82 16.43
N VAL A 40 -0.43 -6.13 15.29
CA VAL A 40 -0.50 -5.22 14.12
C VAL A 40 -1.89 -4.66 13.86
N GLY A 41 -2.77 -4.63 14.88
CA GLY A 41 -4.12 -4.06 14.80
C GLY A 41 -4.17 -2.61 14.32
N PHE A 42 -3.12 -1.83 14.60
CA PHE A 42 -2.98 -0.45 14.10
C PHE A 42 -2.85 -0.35 12.57
N ILE A 43 -2.58 -1.46 11.88
CA ILE A 43 -2.57 -1.59 10.41
C ILE A 43 -3.93 -2.12 9.94
N GLY A 44 -4.44 -3.21 10.53
CA GLY A 44 -5.63 -3.90 10.02
C GLY A 44 -6.96 -3.25 10.38
N ASP A 45 -7.11 -2.59 11.54
CA ASP A 45 -8.34 -1.86 11.87
C ASP A 45 -8.65 -0.74 10.84
N PRO A 46 -7.68 0.12 10.46
CA PRO A 46 -7.89 1.06 9.38
C PRO A 46 -8.21 0.40 8.04
N GLN A 47 -7.60 -0.76 7.73
CA GLN A 47 -7.90 -1.49 6.50
C GLN A 47 -9.35 -1.98 6.46
N GLN A 48 -9.86 -2.53 7.56
CA GLN A 48 -11.25 -2.99 7.63
C GLN A 48 -12.21 -1.83 7.40
N LYS A 49 -12.03 -0.72 8.15
CA LYS A 49 -12.84 0.50 8.02
C LYS A 49 -12.80 1.06 6.60
N THR A 50 -11.62 1.04 5.97
CA THR A 50 -11.49 1.45 4.57
C THR A 50 -12.32 0.56 3.63
N LEU A 51 -12.23 -0.77 3.74
CA LEU A 51 -13.00 -1.67 2.88
C LEU A 51 -14.50 -1.47 3.06
N GLU A 52 -14.97 -1.41 4.31
CA GLU A 52 -16.38 -1.21 4.64
C GLU A 52 -16.91 0.09 4.04
N LEU A 53 -16.18 1.20 4.23
CA LEU A 53 -16.55 2.50 3.68
C LEU A 53 -16.57 2.50 2.14
N HIS A 54 -15.54 1.93 1.50
CA HIS A 54 -15.46 1.91 0.04
C HIS A 54 -16.52 0.99 -0.58
N VAL A 55 -16.79 -0.18 0.01
CA VAL A 55 -17.85 -1.09 -0.44
C VAL A 55 -19.23 -0.45 -0.26
N LYS A 56 -19.47 0.24 0.87
CA LYS A 56 -20.72 0.99 1.08
C LYS A 56 -20.92 2.03 -0.03
N ARG A 57 -19.93 2.90 -0.27
CA ARG A 57 -19.99 3.93 -1.33
C ARG A 57 -20.16 3.33 -2.72
N LEU A 58 -19.49 2.20 -2.99
CA LEU A 58 -19.62 1.47 -4.25
C LEU A 58 -21.04 0.94 -4.46
N ASN A 59 -21.63 0.36 -3.42
CA ASN A 59 -23.00 -0.15 -3.44
C ASN A 59 -24.04 0.98 -3.57
N GLU A 60 -23.85 2.12 -2.91
CA GLU A 60 -24.69 3.31 -3.05
C GLU A 60 -24.68 3.85 -4.49
N ARG A 61 -23.58 3.67 -5.22
CA ARG A 61 -23.42 4.03 -6.65
C ARG A 61 -23.88 2.96 -7.63
N GLY A 62 -24.70 2.00 -7.19
CA GLY A 62 -25.25 0.94 -8.04
C GLY A 62 -24.38 -0.32 -8.15
N GLY A 63 -23.25 -0.38 -7.42
CA GLY A 63 -22.40 -1.57 -7.35
C GLY A 63 -21.48 -1.75 -8.55
N VAL A 64 -21.26 -3.01 -8.94
CA VAL A 64 -20.36 -3.41 -10.02
C VAL A 64 -21.13 -4.31 -10.98
N LEU A 65 -21.14 -3.96 -12.27
CA LEU A 65 -21.97 -4.64 -13.28
C LEU A 65 -23.45 -4.70 -12.88
N GLY A 66 -23.95 -3.65 -12.22
CA GLY A 66 -25.32 -3.57 -11.69
C GLY A 66 -25.58 -4.47 -10.47
N ARG A 67 -24.58 -5.20 -9.94
CA ARG A 67 -24.70 -6.11 -8.79
C ARG A 67 -24.09 -5.47 -7.54
N LYS A 68 -24.70 -5.66 -6.37
CA LYS A 68 -24.10 -5.26 -5.10
C LYS A 68 -22.85 -6.09 -4.81
N VAL A 69 -21.89 -5.49 -4.12
CA VAL A 69 -20.74 -6.17 -3.53
C VAL A 69 -21.13 -6.62 -2.11
N ALA A 70 -21.00 -7.91 -1.85
CA ALA A 70 -21.08 -8.51 -0.53
C ALA A 70 -19.66 -8.70 0.01
N LEU A 71 -19.30 -7.95 1.05
CA LEU A 71 -18.00 -8.04 1.70
C LEU A 71 -18.07 -8.96 2.92
N THR A 72 -17.17 -9.92 3.01
CA THR A 72 -16.95 -10.75 4.20
C THR A 72 -15.54 -10.51 4.71
N VAL A 73 -15.40 -10.05 5.96
CA VAL A 73 -14.11 -9.80 6.60
C VAL A 73 -13.92 -10.75 7.76
N TYR A 74 -12.75 -11.38 7.84
CA TYR A 74 -12.29 -12.12 9.01
C TYR A 74 -11.08 -11.46 9.63
N ASP A 75 -11.05 -11.42 10.97
CA ASP A 75 -9.91 -10.96 11.75
C ASP A 75 -8.98 -12.15 12.05
N ASP A 76 -7.75 -12.13 11.53
CA ASP A 76 -6.75 -13.16 11.82
C ASP A 76 -6.02 -12.95 13.14
N GLN A 77 -6.26 -11.83 13.83
CA GLN A 77 -5.62 -11.45 15.09
C GLN A 77 -4.09 -11.38 14.99
N SER A 78 -3.56 -11.09 13.80
CA SER A 78 -2.14 -11.15 13.47
C SER A 78 -1.51 -12.54 13.52
N ASP A 79 -2.32 -13.61 13.45
CA ASP A 79 -1.86 -15.00 13.46
C ASP A 79 -1.98 -15.65 12.06
N PRO A 80 -0.87 -16.14 11.46
CA PRO A 80 -0.90 -16.76 10.14
C PRO A 80 -1.74 -18.05 10.04
N ASN A 81 -1.91 -18.82 11.13
CA ASN A 81 -2.74 -20.03 11.12
C ASN A 81 -4.23 -19.66 11.06
N ASN A 82 -4.63 -18.61 11.77
CA ASN A 82 -5.96 -18.03 11.63
C ASN A 82 -6.18 -17.52 10.20
N ALA A 83 -5.20 -16.82 9.62
CA ALA A 83 -5.30 -16.33 8.26
C ALA A 83 -5.51 -17.45 7.23
N ASN A 84 -4.74 -18.54 7.37
CA ASN A 84 -4.88 -19.78 6.61
C ASN A 84 -6.29 -20.40 6.75
N THR A 85 -6.81 -20.46 7.98
CA THR A 85 -8.14 -21.00 8.28
C THR A 85 -9.26 -20.16 7.66
N PHE A 86 -9.17 -18.84 7.77
CA PHE A 86 -10.18 -17.94 7.22
C PHE A 86 -10.12 -17.82 5.70
N ALA A 87 -8.93 -17.90 5.08
CA ALA A 87 -8.84 -18.02 3.63
C ALA A 87 -9.53 -19.28 3.11
N LYS A 88 -9.31 -20.42 3.78
CA LYS A 88 -10.03 -21.66 3.46
C LYS A 88 -11.54 -21.47 3.56
N ARG A 89 -12.03 -20.83 4.63
CA ARG A 89 -13.46 -20.57 4.83
C ARG A 89 -14.05 -19.66 3.75
N LEU A 90 -13.38 -18.56 3.42
CA LEU A 90 -13.81 -17.63 2.37
C LEU A 90 -13.95 -18.33 1.01
N VAL A 91 -13.02 -19.23 0.69
CA VAL A 91 -13.01 -20.00 -0.56
C VAL A 91 -14.05 -21.12 -0.56
N ASP A 92 -14.07 -21.96 0.49
CA ASP A 92 -14.84 -23.20 0.51
C ASP A 92 -16.29 -23.01 0.96
N THR A 93 -16.54 -22.08 1.88
CA THR A 93 -17.85 -21.86 2.49
C THR A 93 -18.51 -20.60 1.93
N ASP A 94 -17.80 -19.46 1.98
CA ASP A 94 -18.38 -18.17 1.57
C ASP A 94 -18.35 -17.98 0.04
N LYS A 95 -17.63 -18.85 -0.67
CA LYS A 95 -17.56 -18.91 -2.15
C LYS A 95 -17.22 -17.56 -2.78
N VAL A 96 -16.22 -16.88 -2.23
CA VAL A 96 -15.83 -15.54 -2.71
C VAL A 96 -15.31 -15.57 -4.15
N ASP A 97 -15.55 -14.47 -4.86
CA ASP A 97 -15.06 -14.24 -6.22
C ASP A 97 -13.61 -13.73 -6.22
N VAL A 98 -13.24 -12.95 -5.20
CA VAL A 98 -11.89 -12.38 -5.03
C VAL A 98 -11.51 -12.38 -3.54
N LEU A 99 -10.24 -12.66 -3.25
CA LEU A 99 -9.63 -12.49 -1.93
C LEU A 99 -8.82 -11.20 -1.86
N LEU A 100 -8.92 -10.50 -0.74
CA LEU A 100 -8.11 -9.34 -0.40
C LEU A 100 -7.43 -9.56 0.97
N GLY A 101 -6.38 -8.81 1.24
CA GLY A 101 -5.81 -8.72 2.58
C GLY A 101 -4.55 -9.55 2.79
N GLY A 102 -4.47 -10.23 3.94
CA GLY A 102 -3.19 -10.62 4.50
C GLY A 102 -2.40 -9.38 4.87
N THR A 103 -2.84 -8.69 5.93
CA THR A 103 -2.34 -7.37 6.37
C THR A 103 -0.81 -7.30 6.46
N VAL A 104 -0.18 -8.41 6.82
CA VAL A 104 1.28 -8.57 6.84
C VAL A 104 1.71 -9.77 6.00
N THR A 105 2.97 -9.74 5.55
CA THR A 105 3.54 -10.78 4.68
C THR A 105 3.33 -12.22 5.19
N PRO A 106 3.54 -12.55 6.49
CA PRO A 106 3.29 -13.91 6.96
C PRO A 106 1.83 -14.37 6.82
N SER A 107 0.86 -13.52 7.21
CA SER A 107 -0.57 -13.81 7.03
C SER A 107 -0.91 -14.00 5.56
N ALA A 108 -0.43 -13.10 4.69
CA ALA A 108 -0.68 -13.20 3.25
C ALA A 108 -0.09 -14.49 2.64
N LEU A 109 1.15 -14.84 2.97
CA LEU A 109 1.80 -16.08 2.51
C LEU A 109 1.03 -17.33 2.96
N ALA A 110 0.42 -17.31 4.14
CA ALA A 110 -0.40 -18.40 4.62
C ALA A 110 -1.71 -18.59 3.82
N MET A 111 -2.22 -17.52 3.19
CA MET A 111 -3.41 -17.58 2.33
C MET A 111 -3.11 -18.07 0.89
N VAL A 112 -1.88 -17.82 0.40
CA VAL A 112 -1.46 -18.10 -0.98
C VAL A 112 -1.81 -19.52 -1.47
N PRO A 113 -1.51 -20.60 -0.73
CA PRO A 113 -1.78 -21.95 -1.22
C PRO A 113 -3.25 -22.22 -1.52
N TYR A 114 -4.18 -21.58 -0.81
CA TYR A 114 -5.61 -21.72 -1.09
C TYR A 114 -6.05 -20.94 -2.31
N ALA A 115 -5.59 -19.70 -2.46
CA ALA A 115 -5.87 -18.89 -3.64
C ALA A 115 -5.40 -19.59 -4.93
N GLU A 116 -4.16 -20.12 -4.91
CA GLU A 116 -3.58 -20.85 -6.03
C GLU A 116 -4.33 -22.15 -6.35
N ARG A 117 -4.59 -23.00 -5.33
CA ARG A 117 -5.28 -24.29 -5.54
C ARG A 117 -6.72 -24.13 -6.01
N ALA A 118 -7.44 -23.15 -5.48
CA ALA A 118 -8.84 -22.91 -5.81
C ALA A 118 -9.03 -22.03 -7.05
N GLY A 119 -7.95 -21.45 -7.57
CA GLY A 119 -7.99 -20.52 -8.68
C GLY A 119 -8.80 -19.26 -8.37
N VAL A 120 -8.57 -18.66 -7.20
CA VAL A 120 -9.24 -17.43 -6.76
C VAL A 120 -8.24 -16.27 -6.82
N PRO A 121 -8.53 -15.17 -7.55
CA PRO A 121 -7.65 -14.01 -7.55
C PRO A 121 -7.47 -13.48 -6.14
N PHE A 122 -6.22 -13.28 -5.74
CA PHE A 122 -5.85 -12.76 -4.42
C PHE A 122 -5.00 -11.51 -4.57
N VAL A 123 -5.50 -10.37 -4.08
CA VAL A 123 -4.74 -9.12 -4.03
C VAL A 123 -4.31 -8.85 -2.59
N SER A 124 -3.03 -9.12 -2.32
CA SER A 124 -2.44 -9.00 -1.00
C SER A 124 -2.15 -7.56 -0.60
N THR A 125 -2.32 -7.26 0.69
CA THR A 125 -1.91 -6.01 1.33
C THR A 125 -0.60 -6.13 2.12
N GLY A 126 0.07 -7.29 2.04
CA GLY A 126 1.41 -7.51 2.57
C GLY A 126 2.48 -6.99 1.61
N GLY A 127 3.54 -6.37 2.15
CA GLY A 127 4.56 -5.71 1.33
C GLY A 127 5.67 -6.62 0.80
N GLY A 128 5.82 -7.81 1.38
CA GLY A 128 6.95 -8.71 1.11
C GLY A 128 7.06 -9.12 -0.34
N LEU A 129 8.29 -9.02 -0.88
CA LEU A 129 8.58 -9.38 -2.27
C LEU A 129 8.24 -10.84 -2.58
N ALA A 130 8.46 -11.74 -1.62
CA ALA A 130 8.18 -13.18 -1.73
C ALA A 130 6.71 -13.51 -2.06
N LEU A 131 5.76 -12.56 -1.93
CA LEU A 131 4.38 -12.74 -2.36
C LEU A 131 4.27 -12.83 -3.89
N VAL A 132 5.09 -12.08 -4.62
CA VAL A 132 5.02 -11.93 -6.08
C VAL A 132 6.32 -12.24 -6.82
N ASP A 133 7.39 -12.59 -6.12
CA ASP A 133 8.67 -13.03 -6.68
C ASP A 133 9.10 -14.38 -6.05
N PRO A 134 9.20 -15.47 -6.83
CA PRO A 134 8.75 -15.57 -8.22
C PRO A 134 7.23 -15.34 -8.34
N VAL A 135 6.80 -14.95 -9.53
CA VAL A 135 5.38 -14.70 -9.85
C VAL A 135 4.55 -15.95 -9.56
N LYS A 136 3.40 -15.72 -8.92
CA LYS A 136 2.40 -16.75 -8.63
C LYS A 136 1.13 -16.42 -9.39
N LYS A 137 0.51 -17.43 -9.99
CA LYS A 137 -0.51 -17.24 -11.04
C LYS A 137 -1.69 -16.39 -10.57
N TRP A 138 -2.10 -16.53 -9.32
CA TRP A 138 -3.32 -15.95 -8.76
C TRP A 138 -3.06 -14.85 -7.72
N VAL A 139 -1.79 -14.56 -7.41
CA VAL A 139 -1.41 -13.64 -6.33
C VAL A 139 -0.86 -12.34 -6.91
N PHE A 140 -1.45 -11.24 -6.47
CA PHE A 140 -1.03 -9.86 -6.75
C PHE A 140 -0.81 -9.13 -5.43
N LYS A 141 -0.15 -7.97 -5.44
CA LYS A 141 -0.02 -7.13 -4.24
C LYS A 141 -0.07 -5.65 -4.55
N THR A 142 -0.52 -4.86 -3.58
CA THR A 142 -0.59 -3.40 -3.69
C THR A 142 0.56 -2.64 -3.05
N PRO A 143 1.17 -3.05 -1.91
CA PRO A 143 2.23 -2.24 -1.33
C PRO A 143 3.51 -2.33 -2.16
N HIS A 144 4.34 -1.30 -2.10
CA HIS A 144 5.71 -1.34 -2.59
C HIS A 144 6.51 -2.43 -1.87
N SER A 145 7.54 -2.96 -2.54
CA SER A 145 8.53 -3.83 -1.87
C SER A 145 9.66 -3.00 -1.27
N ASP A 146 10.34 -3.55 -0.25
CA ASP A 146 11.55 -2.94 0.31
C ASP A 146 12.64 -2.74 -0.75
N ARG A 147 12.67 -3.61 -1.77
CA ARG A 147 13.51 -3.45 -2.97
C ARG A 147 13.21 -2.15 -3.69
N MET A 148 11.94 -1.87 -4.00
CA MET A 148 11.56 -0.62 -4.68
C MET A 148 11.92 0.61 -3.85
N VAL A 149 11.79 0.52 -2.53
CA VAL A 149 12.16 1.61 -1.60
C VAL A 149 13.67 1.85 -1.62
N ALA A 150 14.46 0.78 -1.53
CA ALA A 150 15.92 0.85 -1.61
C ALA A 150 16.38 1.38 -2.98
N GLU A 151 15.83 0.85 -4.08
CA GLU A 151 16.14 1.27 -5.44
C GLU A 151 15.76 2.73 -5.68
N ARG A 152 14.62 3.22 -5.15
CA ARG A 152 14.26 4.63 -5.32
C ARG A 152 15.21 5.58 -4.59
N ILE A 153 15.65 5.20 -3.39
CA ILE A 153 16.66 5.97 -2.65
C ILE A 153 17.99 5.99 -3.41
N LEU A 154 18.45 4.82 -3.87
CA LEU A 154 19.70 4.70 -4.63
C LEU A 154 19.64 5.44 -5.96
N GLN A 155 18.48 5.46 -6.62
CA GLN A 155 18.25 6.24 -7.83
C GLN A 155 18.39 7.75 -7.57
N ASP A 156 17.74 8.30 -6.54
CA ASP A 156 17.88 9.74 -6.22
C ASP A 156 19.32 10.09 -5.80
N MET A 157 20.00 9.19 -5.09
CA MET A 157 21.43 9.34 -4.81
C MET A 157 22.27 9.40 -6.09
N GLN A 158 22.03 8.49 -7.04
CA GLN A 158 22.72 8.44 -8.32
C GLN A 158 22.46 9.73 -9.13
N GLU A 159 21.21 10.18 -9.21
CA GLU A 159 20.80 11.42 -9.89
C GLU A 159 21.52 12.66 -9.31
N ARG A 160 21.89 12.61 -8.03
CA ARG A 160 22.65 13.66 -7.33
C ARG A 160 24.16 13.46 -7.34
N GLY A 161 24.67 12.45 -8.06
CA GLY A 161 26.10 12.16 -8.15
C GLY A 161 26.71 11.58 -6.87
N ILE A 162 25.89 11.08 -5.94
CA ILE A 162 26.36 10.36 -4.76
C ILE A 162 26.80 8.96 -5.22
N LYS A 163 28.03 8.59 -4.87
CA LYS A 163 28.69 7.32 -5.23
C LYS A 163 29.17 6.53 -4.02
N ARG A 164 29.29 7.15 -2.85
CA ARG A 164 29.85 6.53 -1.64
C ARG A 164 28.98 6.85 -0.44
N ILE A 165 28.38 5.83 0.17
CA ILE A 165 27.44 6.01 1.29
C ILE A 165 27.84 5.18 2.49
N ALA A 166 27.50 5.69 3.68
CA ALA A 166 27.45 4.88 4.89
C ALA A 166 26.00 4.42 5.10
N LEU A 167 25.83 3.16 5.49
CA LEU A 167 24.54 2.55 5.78
C LEU A 167 24.42 2.25 7.27
N LEU A 168 23.41 2.81 7.91
CA LEU A 168 23.00 2.47 9.27
C LEU A 168 21.62 1.81 9.19
N SER A 169 21.49 0.56 9.64
CA SER A 169 20.22 -0.17 9.57
C SER A 169 19.69 -0.57 10.94
N GLU A 170 18.39 -0.43 11.15
CA GLU A 170 17.74 -0.97 12.34
C GLU A 170 17.74 -2.52 12.31
N THR A 171 17.84 -3.17 13.47
CA THR A 171 17.81 -4.64 13.58
C THR A 171 16.39 -5.25 13.53
N SER A 172 15.36 -4.44 13.33
CA SER A 172 14.01 -4.95 13.05
C SER A 172 13.96 -5.69 11.71
N GLY A 173 12.90 -6.48 11.47
CA GLY A 173 12.74 -7.20 10.21
C GLY A 173 12.74 -6.28 8.99
N PHE A 174 12.14 -5.09 9.10
CA PHE A 174 12.15 -4.09 8.03
C PHE A 174 13.54 -3.50 7.80
N GLY A 175 14.27 -3.13 8.87
CA GLY A 175 15.64 -2.61 8.75
C GLY A 175 16.61 -3.63 8.16
N GLN A 176 16.50 -4.91 8.56
CA GLN A 176 17.31 -6.00 8.00
C GLN A 176 17.00 -6.27 6.53
N SER A 177 15.71 -6.28 6.16
CA SER A 177 15.27 -6.42 4.75
C SER A 177 15.80 -5.26 3.91
N GLY A 178 15.65 -4.02 4.39
CA GLY A 178 16.18 -2.84 3.74
C GLY A 178 17.69 -2.87 3.54
N ARG A 179 18.47 -3.25 4.57
CA ARG A 179 19.92 -3.42 4.44
C ARG A 179 20.27 -4.40 3.33
N LYS A 180 19.60 -5.55 3.29
CA LYS A 180 19.82 -6.57 2.26
C LYS A 180 19.53 -6.03 0.85
N GLU A 181 18.41 -5.34 0.66
CA GLU A 181 18.05 -4.81 -0.66
C GLU A 181 18.94 -3.64 -1.09
N VAL A 182 19.34 -2.75 -0.16
CA VAL A 182 20.30 -1.66 -0.43
C VAL A 182 21.64 -2.24 -0.86
N THR A 183 22.21 -3.16 -0.10
CA THR A 183 23.53 -3.75 -0.39
C THR A 183 23.51 -4.55 -1.70
N ALA A 184 22.43 -5.26 -1.99
CA ALA A 184 22.27 -5.99 -3.25
C ALA A 184 22.11 -5.06 -4.47
N ALA A 185 21.49 -3.89 -4.31
CA ALA A 185 21.18 -2.98 -5.41
C ALA A 185 22.25 -1.90 -5.64
N ALA A 186 22.99 -1.46 -4.62
CA ALA A 186 23.84 -0.26 -4.67
C ALA A 186 24.79 -0.20 -5.87
N ALA A 187 25.48 -1.31 -6.18
CA ALA A 187 26.44 -1.36 -7.29
C ALA A 187 25.78 -1.09 -8.66
N ARG A 188 24.52 -1.50 -8.85
CA ARG A 188 23.75 -1.24 -10.09
C ARG A 188 23.48 0.25 -10.31
N PHE A 189 23.47 1.04 -9.24
CA PHE A 189 23.31 2.49 -9.27
C PHE A 189 24.67 3.24 -9.24
N GLY A 190 25.79 2.51 -9.33
CA GLY A 190 27.13 3.10 -9.24
C GLY A 190 27.49 3.58 -7.84
N ILE A 191 26.83 3.05 -6.81
CA ILE A 191 27.02 3.41 -5.40
C ILE A 191 27.78 2.30 -4.68
N THR A 192 28.77 2.70 -3.89
CA THR A 192 29.52 1.84 -2.97
C THR A 192 29.06 2.11 -1.54
N VAL A 193 28.66 1.07 -0.82
CA VAL A 193 28.46 1.15 0.63
C VAL A 193 29.85 1.02 1.28
N VAL A 194 30.38 2.11 1.82
CA VAL A 194 31.76 2.17 2.36
C VAL A 194 31.84 1.75 3.81
N GLY A 195 30.70 1.64 4.48
CA GLY A 195 30.58 1.11 5.84
C GLY A 195 29.12 0.82 6.19
N GLU A 196 28.95 -0.20 7.02
CA GLU A 196 27.65 -0.67 7.49
C GLU A 196 27.67 -0.80 9.01
N GLU A 197 26.63 -0.28 9.64
CA GLU A 197 26.40 -0.43 11.08
C GLU A 197 24.93 -0.76 11.33
N SER A 198 24.64 -1.26 12.53
CA SER A 198 23.27 -1.53 12.95
C SER A 198 22.97 -1.08 14.36
N TYR A 199 21.70 -0.77 14.62
CA TYR A 199 21.20 -0.39 15.93
C TYR A 199 19.83 -1.03 16.20
N GLY A 200 19.50 -1.21 17.47
CA GLY A 200 18.21 -1.74 17.91
C GLY A 200 17.07 -0.72 17.80
N PRO A 201 15.82 -1.16 17.53
CA PRO A 201 14.66 -0.26 17.50
C PRO A 201 14.38 0.43 18.83
N LYS A 202 14.93 -0.07 19.94
CA LYS A 202 14.80 0.47 21.30
C LYS A 202 16.08 1.14 21.81
N ASP A 203 17.14 1.19 20.99
CA ASP A 203 18.39 1.81 21.41
C ASP A 203 18.15 3.31 21.59
N THR A 204 18.59 3.83 22.73
CA THR A 204 18.50 5.26 23.05
C THR A 204 19.79 6.01 22.72
N ASP A 205 20.85 5.28 22.37
CA ASP A 205 22.17 5.79 22.01
C ASP A 205 22.75 4.98 20.86
N ILE A 206 23.10 5.67 19.77
CA ILE A 206 23.66 5.14 18.53
C ILE A 206 25.04 5.80 18.25
N THR A 207 25.57 6.55 19.22
CA THR A 207 26.88 7.21 19.08
C THR A 207 28.05 6.26 18.81
N PRO A 208 28.10 5.01 19.33
CA PRO A 208 29.19 4.09 18.99
C PRO A 208 29.21 3.69 17.51
N GLN A 209 28.05 3.43 16.92
CA GLN A 209 27.88 3.11 15.50
C GLN A 209 28.34 4.30 14.65
N PHE A 210 27.86 5.50 15.00
CA PHE A 210 28.24 6.73 14.32
C PHE A 210 29.73 7.05 14.45
N THR A 211 30.37 6.69 15.56
CA THR A 211 31.83 6.83 15.75
C THR A 211 32.59 5.95 14.77
N ARG A 212 32.17 4.70 14.57
CA ARG A 212 32.78 3.80 13.58
C ARG A 212 32.59 4.31 12.16
N LEU A 213 31.38 4.76 11.79
CA LEU A 213 31.11 5.32 10.47
C LEU A 213 31.92 6.60 10.20
N ARG A 214 32.13 7.45 11.21
CA ARG A 214 32.93 8.68 11.09
C ARG A 214 34.39 8.44 10.72
N ASN A 215 34.95 7.32 11.14
CA ASN A 215 36.35 6.99 10.88
C ASN A 215 36.59 6.54 9.44
N LEU A 216 35.53 6.37 8.64
CA LEU A 216 35.61 6.03 7.23
C LEU A 216 35.83 7.29 6.38
N GLN A 217 36.56 7.13 5.28
CA GLN A 217 36.87 8.21 4.36
C GLN A 217 35.87 8.30 3.21
N ASP A 218 35.70 9.51 2.68
CA ASP A 218 34.95 9.81 1.46
C ASP A 218 33.47 9.37 1.49
N ILE A 219 32.81 9.45 2.65
CA ILE A 219 31.34 9.29 2.72
C ILE A 219 30.68 10.55 2.17
N GLN A 220 29.77 10.37 1.20
CA GLN A 220 29.02 11.47 0.57
C GLN A 220 27.58 11.58 1.04
N ALA A 221 26.99 10.51 1.60
CA ALA A 221 25.67 10.53 2.22
C ALA A 221 25.53 9.45 3.29
N MET A 222 24.59 9.65 4.21
CA MET A 222 24.18 8.67 5.20
C MET A 222 22.81 8.11 4.81
N LEU A 223 22.70 6.78 4.69
CA LEU A 223 21.41 6.09 4.59
C LEU A 223 21.09 5.46 5.92
N ILE A 224 20.04 5.95 6.59
CA ILE A 224 19.54 5.39 7.85
C ILE A 224 18.27 4.59 7.54
N PHE A 225 18.43 3.28 7.30
CA PHE A 225 17.31 2.38 6.99
C PHE A 225 16.64 1.89 8.28
N CYS A 226 15.57 2.58 8.68
CA CYS A 226 14.93 2.44 9.98
C CYS A 226 13.43 2.16 9.89
N GLY A 227 12.84 1.66 10.99
CA GLY A 227 11.40 1.49 11.11
C GLY A 227 10.66 2.80 11.38
N ALA A 228 9.43 2.70 11.86
CA ALA A 228 8.64 3.82 12.33
C ALA A 228 8.78 4.01 13.85
N GLY A 229 8.12 5.04 14.40
CA GLY A 229 8.10 5.31 15.84
C GLY A 229 9.22 6.28 16.26
N THR A 230 9.83 6.04 17.41
CA THR A 230 10.84 6.94 17.99
C THR A 230 12.25 6.72 17.42
N SER A 231 12.52 5.54 16.86
CA SER A 231 13.86 5.15 16.40
C SER A 231 14.48 6.08 15.35
N PRO A 232 13.73 6.62 14.35
CA PRO A 232 14.31 7.54 13.37
C PRO A 232 14.72 8.88 14.02
N ALA A 233 13.94 9.33 15.03
CA ALA A 233 14.23 10.55 15.77
C ALA A 233 15.48 10.43 16.65
N VAL A 234 15.71 9.26 17.27
CA VAL A 234 16.96 8.98 18.00
C VAL A 234 18.15 8.98 17.03
N ALA A 235 18.01 8.29 15.89
CA ALA A 235 19.08 8.20 14.90
C ALA A 235 19.49 9.58 14.34
N ILE A 236 18.53 10.42 13.95
CA ILE A 236 18.86 11.76 13.41
C ILE A 236 19.43 12.70 14.48
N LYS A 237 19.00 12.57 15.75
CA LYS A 237 19.57 13.34 16.87
C LYS A 237 21.01 12.95 17.14
N ASN A 238 21.31 11.65 17.26
CA ASN A 238 22.69 11.21 17.48
C ASN A 238 23.57 11.52 16.27
N TYR A 239 23.05 11.43 15.05
CA TYR A 239 23.72 11.88 13.83
C TYR A 239 24.18 13.35 13.94
N ALA A 240 23.26 14.24 14.35
CA ALA A 240 23.56 15.66 14.53
C ALA A 240 24.45 15.95 15.75
N GLN A 241 24.25 15.26 16.88
CA GLN A 241 25.08 15.38 18.09
C GLN A 241 26.53 15.00 17.82
N MET A 242 26.74 13.97 17.00
CA MET A 242 28.07 13.63 16.55
C MET A 242 28.65 14.77 15.70
N GLY A 243 27.83 15.54 14.98
CA GLY A 243 28.27 16.68 14.17
C GLY A 243 28.44 16.36 12.69
N PHE A 244 27.80 15.28 12.20
CA PHE A 244 27.73 15.03 10.76
C PHE A 244 26.96 16.14 10.03
N LYS A 245 27.32 16.36 8.77
CA LYS A 245 26.72 17.37 7.86
C LYS A 245 26.38 16.82 6.48
N LEU A 246 26.48 15.50 6.31
CA LEU A 246 26.17 14.80 5.07
C LEU A 246 24.65 14.87 4.77
N PRO A 247 24.24 14.76 3.51
CA PRO A 247 22.87 14.42 3.15
C PRO A 247 22.42 13.13 3.84
N VAL A 248 21.20 13.12 4.38
CA VAL A 248 20.62 11.95 5.05
C VAL A 248 19.42 11.45 4.25
N TYR A 249 19.38 10.14 4.05
CA TYR A 249 18.23 9.43 3.49
C TYR A 249 17.64 8.49 4.54
N MET A 250 16.32 8.41 4.56
CA MET A 250 15.55 7.46 5.38
C MET A 250 14.47 6.80 4.51
N PRO A 251 13.96 5.62 4.89
CA PRO A 251 12.89 4.96 4.14
C PRO A 251 11.53 5.59 4.42
N HIS A 252 10.53 5.20 3.63
CA HIS A 252 9.13 5.66 3.77
C HIS A 252 8.55 5.45 5.18
N ALA A 253 9.04 4.46 5.94
CA ALA A 253 8.60 4.20 7.31
C ALA A 253 8.87 5.37 8.28
N ALA A 254 9.84 6.24 7.97
CA ALA A 254 10.15 7.44 8.74
C ALA A 254 9.25 8.65 8.39
N VAL A 255 8.41 8.55 7.35
CA VAL A 255 7.55 9.65 6.88
C VAL A 255 6.37 9.84 7.80
N ASN A 256 6.61 10.56 8.90
CA ASN A 256 5.62 10.87 9.92
C ASN A 256 5.91 12.25 10.52
N GLN A 257 4.89 13.07 10.77
CA GLN A 257 5.05 14.35 11.46
C GLN A 257 5.64 14.20 12.87
N GLU A 258 5.39 13.07 13.55
CA GLU A 258 6.01 12.79 14.84
C GLU A 258 7.54 12.62 14.74
N PHE A 259 8.07 12.10 13.62
CA PHE A 259 9.51 12.07 13.38
C PHE A 259 10.08 13.49 13.29
N VAL A 260 9.43 14.38 12.54
CA VAL A 260 9.84 15.79 12.40
C VAL A 260 9.82 16.50 13.76
N LYS A 261 8.73 16.32 14.52
CA LYS A 261 8.54 16.90 15.85
C LYS A 261 9.56 16.38 16.87
N LEU A 262 9.73 15.06 16.96
CA LEU A 262 10.64 14.44 17.92
C LEU A 262 12.09 14.68 17.53
N GLY A 263 12.44 14.56 16.26
CA GLY A 263 13.80 14.75 15.74
C GLY A 263 14.26 16.19 15.82
N GLY A 264 13.35 17.15 15.62
CA GLY A 264 13.62 18.58 15.72
C GLY A 264 14.45 19.12 14.55
N PRO A 265 15.22 20.21 14.74
CA PRO A 265 16.03 20.83 13.68
C PRO A 265 16.94 19.88 12.88
N PRO A 266 17.54 18.82 13.46
CA PRO A 266 18.29 17.81 12.71
C PRO A 266 17.54 17.12 11.56
N THR A 267 16.20 17.16 11.56
CA THR A 267 15.40 16.54 10.50
C THR A 267 15.41 17.34 9.20
N GLU A 268 15.79 18.62 9.23
CA GLU A 268 15.82 19.48 8.05
C GLU A 268 16.75 18.90 6.96
N GLY A 269 16.24 18.80 5.74
CA GLY A 269 16.98 18.24 4.60
C GLY A 269 17.01 16.72 4.52
N VAL A 270 16.42 15.99 5.49
CA VAL A 270 16.30 14.51 5.41
C VAL A 270 15.39 14.16 4.22
N ARG A 271 15.88 13.29 3.34
CA ARG A 271 15.14 12.81 2.16
C ARG A 271 14.54 11.43 2.40
N MET A 272 13.31 11.24 1.95
CA MET A 272 12.59 9.97 2.08
C MET A 272 11.80 9.67 0.81
N PRO A 273 11.76 8.42 0.31
CA PRO A 273 10.77 8.03 -0.66
C PRO A 273 9.41 7.89 0.03
N THR A 274 8.33 8.28 -0.63
CA THR A 274 6.97 8.08 -0.13
C THR A 274 5.97 8.00 -1.28
N THR A 275 4.77 7.51 -1.02
CA THR A 275 3.67 7.61 -1.99
C THR A 275 3.06 9.01 -1.93
N GLY A 276 2.53 9.49 -3.05
CA GLY A 276 1.81 10.77 -3.07
C GLY A 276 0.66 10.81 -2.07
N PHE A 277 0.03 9.65 -1.81
CA PHE A 277 -1.04 9.50 -0.83
C PHE A 277 -0.64 9.84 0.60
N VAL A 278 0.61 9.66 1.03
CA VAL A 278 1.02 10.02 2.41
C VAL A 278 1.20 11.53 2.57
N VAL A 279 1.44 12.25 1.47
CA VAL A 279 1.71 13.69 1.45
C VAL A 279 0.82 14.39 0.42
N PRO A 280 -0.52 14.24 0.48
CA PRO A 280 -1.40 14.69 -0.59
C PRO A 280 -1.38 16.21 -0.76
N ASP A 281 -1.11 16.96 0.32
CA ASP A 281 -0.98 18.42 0.30
C ASP A 281 0.28 18.89 -0.44
N ALA A 282 1.32 18.05 -0.54
CA ALA A 282 2.54 18.36 -1.26
C ALA A 282 2.41 18.09 -2.78
N LEU A 283 1.35 17.40 -3.22
CA LEU A 283 1.11 17.12 -4.63
C LEU A 283 0.63 18.35 -5.40
N GLN A 284 0.98 18.44 -6.67
CA GLN A 284 0.40 19.42 -7.59
C GLN A 284 -1.08 19.11 -7.84
N ASP A 285 -1.90 20.12 -8.13
CA ASP A 285 -3.35 19.94 -8.38
C ASP A 285 -3.64 19.05 -9.60
N SER A 286 -2.73 19.01 -10.57
CA SER A 286 -2.81 18.16 -11.75
C SER A 286 -2.39 16.70 -11.49
N ASP A 287 -1.83 16.37 -10.33
CA ASP A 287 -1.42 15.01 -10.03
C ASP A 287 -2.67 14.11 -9.88
N PRO A 288 -2.76 13.00 -10.64
CA PRO A 288 -3.95 12.15 -10.65
C PRO A 288 -4.25 11.51 -9.28
N GLN A 289 -3.25 11.42 -8.39
CA GLN A 289 -3.43 10.84 -7.06
C GLN A 289 -3.93 11.86 -6.03
N LYS A 290 -3.83 13.17 -6.27
CA LYS A 290 -4.16 14.20 -5.27
C LYS A 290 -5.64 14.17 -4.87
N ALA A 291 -6.54 14.29 -5.84
CA ALA A 291 -7.98 14.32 -5.56
C ALA A 291 -8.49 13.01 -4.91
N PRO A 292 -8.13 11.80 -5.38
CA PRO A 292 -8.47 10.56 -4.70
C PRO A 292 -7.92 10.46 -3.28
N SER A 293 -6.69 10.93 -3.06
CA SER A 293 -6.06 10.92 -1.73
C SER A 293 -6.79 11.83 -0.76
N LEU A 294 -7.08 13.07 -1.15
CA LEU A 294 -7.84 14.00 -0.32
C LEU A 294 -9.26 13.51 -0.03
N ASP A 295 -9.94 12.91 -1.03
CA ASP A 295 -11.26 12.30 -0.82
C ASP A 295 -11.22 11.12 0.16
N PHE A 296 -10.17 10.29 0.10
CA PHE A 296 -9.97 9.20 1.05
C PHE A 296 -9.88 9.74 2.48
N TYR A 297 -8.96 10.66 2.76
CA TYR A 297 -8.77 11.19 4.12
C TYR A 297 -10.03 11.89 4.63
N ARG A 298 -10.67 12.70 3.79
CA ARG A 298 -11.92 13.40 4.14
C ARG A 298 -13.04 12.41 4.46
N SER A 299 -13.35 11.50 3.54
CA SER A 299 -14.49 10.58 3.68
C SER A 299 -14.29 9.60 4.85
N PHE A 300 -13.06 9.17 5.11
CA PHE A 300 -12.74 8.34 6.26
C PHE A 300 -12.97 9.09 7.57
N LYS A 301 -12.48 10.33 7.67
CA LYS A 301 -12.69 11.19 8.85
C LYS A 301 -14.16 11.51 9.07
N GLU A 302 -14.91 11.76 8.01
CA GLU A 302 -16.35 11.99 8.08
C GLU A 302 -17.10 10.76 8.61
N ALA A 303 -16.74 9.56 8.13
CA ALA A 303 -17.40 8.32 8.51
C ALA A 303 -17.07 7.85 9.93
N TYR A 304 -15.79 7.92 10.33
CA TYR A 304 -15.31 7.29 11.56
C TYR A 304 -14.87 8.28 12.65
N LYS A 305 -14.88 9.59 12.35
CA LYS A 305 -14.47 10.67 13.29
C LYS A 305 -13.05 10.53 13.84
N VAL A 306 -12.18 9.84 13.09
CA VAL A 306 -10.75 9.67 13.37
C VAL A 306 -9.95 9.96 12.11
N ASP A 307 -8.69 10.37 12.25
CA ASP A 307 -7.82 10.58 11.09
C ASP A 307 -7.51 9.23 10.41
N ALA A 308 -7.46 9.24 9.09
CA ALA A 308 -7.23 8.02 8.32
C ALA A 308 -5.76 7.60 8.41
N SER A 309 -5.55 6.28 8.54
CA SER A 309 -4.20 5.71 8.45
C SER A 309 -3.80 5.51 6.98
N PRO A 310 -2.55 5.83 6.59
CA PRO A 310 -2.03 5.48 5.27
C PRO A 310 -2.08 3.98 4.95
N PHE A 311 -2.15 3.10 5.96
CA PHE A 311 -2.29 1.66 5.72
C PHE A 311 -3.62 1.26 5.07
N GLY A 312 -4.66 2.11 5.19
CA GLY A 312 -5.91 1.92 4.47
C GLY A 312 -5.75 2.04 2.96
N GLY A 313 -4.74 2.79 2.48
CA GLY A 313 -4.46 2.93 1.05
C GLY A 313 -4.19 1.60 0.35
N ASN A 314 -3.47 0.70 1.00
CA ASN A 314 -3.14 -0.62 0.44
C ASN A 314 -4.38 -1.45 0.11
N VAL A 315 -5.39 -1.43 1.00
CA VAL A 315 -6.61 -2.23 0.81
C VAL A 315 -7.64 -1.51 -0.08
N ALA A 316 -7.66 -0.17 -0.07
CA ALA A 316 -8.42 0.61 -1.03
C ALA A 316 -7.96 0.32 -2.47
N ASP A 317 -6.65 0.29 -2.70
CA ASP A 317 -6.07 -0.08 -3.99
C ASP A 317 -6.38 -1.53 -4.36
N ALA A 318 -6.37 -2.44 -3.38
CA ALA A 318 -6.64 -3.85 -3.63
C ALA A 318 -8.08 -4.06 -4.09
N LEU A 319 -9.03 -3.37 -3.44
CA LEU A 319 -10.42 -3.32 -3.87
C LEU A 319 -10.58 -2.64 -5.22
N ALA A 320 -9.88 -1.52 -5.48
CA ALA A 320 -9.94 -0.80 -6.76
C ALA A 320 -9.48 -1.67 -7.92
N ILE A 321 -8.36 -2.39 -7.78
CA ILE A 321 -7.84 -3.36 -8.76
C ILE A 321 -8.87 -4.47 -9.02
N ALA A 322 -9.42 -5.08 -7.97
CA ALA A 322 -10.40 -6.14 -8.10
C ALA A 322 -11.67 -5.67 -8.82
N VAL A 323 -12.21 -4.50 -8.43
CA VAL A 323 -13.43 -3.93 -9.01
C VAL A 323 -13.21 -3.51 -10.46
N ASP A 324 -12.09 -2.86 -10.78
CA ASP A 324 -11.72 -2.50 -12.14
C ASP A 324 -11.60 -3.75 -13.03
N ALA A 325 -10.92 -4.78 -12.55
CA ALA A 325 -10.76 -6.04 -13.28
C ALA A 325 -12.10 -6.75 -13.53
N ILE A 326 -12.99 -6.81 -12.54
CA ILE A 326 -14.34 -7.37 -12.71
C ILE A 326 -15.14 -6.58 -13.76
N ARG A 327 -15.03 -5.25 -13.76
CA ARG A 327 -15.68 -4.41 -14.78
C ARG A 327 -15.16 -4.72 -16.18
N ARG A 328 -13.83 -4.76 -16.36
CA ARG A 328 -13.21 -5.07 -17.65
C ARG A 328 -13.49 -6.50 -18.12
N ALA A 329 -13.56 -7.47 -17.20
CA ALA A 329 -13.91 -8.85 -17.50
C ALA A 329 -15.41 -9.05 -17.81
N GLY A 330 -16.26 -8.09 -17.45
CA GLY A 330 -17.72 -8.19 -17.60
C GLY A 330 -18.35 -9.35 -16.82
N SER A 331 -17.63 -9.95 -15.86
CA SER A 331 -18.05 -11.14 -15.13
C SER A 331 -17.24 -11.32 -13.83
N THR A 332 -17.71 -12.20 -12.95
CA THR A 332 -16.96 -12.69 -11.79
C THR A 332 -16.30 -14.06 -12.04
N ASP A 333 -16.16 -14.45 -13.31
CA ASP A 333 -15.37 -15.63 -13.65
C ASP A 333 -13.93 -15.43 -13.19
N LYS A 334 -13.46 -16.31 -12.30
CA LYS A 334 -12.20 -16.11 -11.60
C LYS A 334 -11.01 -16.02 -12.56
N GLY A 335 -10.99 -16.84 -13.60
CA GLY A 335 -9.95 -16.80 -14.64
C GLY A 335 -9.93 -15.48 -15.38
N LYS A 336 -11.09 -15.03 -15.87
CA LYS A 336 -11.20 -13.74 -16.57
C LYS A 336 -10.85 -12.55 -15.68
N VAL A 337 -11.25 -12.57 -14.41
CA VAL A 337 -10.91 -11.51 -13.44
C VAL A 337 -9.40 -11.52 -13.18
N ARG A 338 -8.78 -12.68 -12.97
CA ARG A 338 -7.33 -12.81 -12.80
C ARG A 338 -6.57 -12.26 -14.01
N ASP A 339 -6.97 -12.63 -15.21
CA ASP A 339 -6.32 -12.16 -16.44
C ASP A 339 -6.50 -10.65 -16.61
N ALA A 340 -7.68 -10.12 -16.25
CA ALA A 340 -7.91 -8.69 -16.22
C ALA A 340 -7.04 -7.97 -15.18
N ILE A 341 -6.82 -8.53 -13.98
CA ILE A 341 -5.87 -7.96 -13.00
C ILE A 341 -4.46 -7.94 -13.59
N GLU A 342 -3.98 -9.06 -14.16
CA GLU A 342 -2.65 -9.18 -14.78
C GLU A 342 -2.45 -8.21 -15.96
N SER A 343 -3.54 -7.83 -16.65
CA SER A 343 -3.53 -6.88 -17.76
C SER A 343 -3.81 -5.42 -17.36
N THR A 344 -3.82 -5.07 -16.07
CA THR A 344 -4.10 -3.71 -15.59
C THR A 344 -3.07 -2.72 -16.14
N LYS A 345 -3.51 -1.59 -16.70
CA LYS A 345 -2.63 -0.53 -17.23
C LYS A 345 -3.12 0.84 -16.80
N GLY A 346 -2.26 1.63 -16.19
CA GLY A 346 -2.56 3.03 -15.86
C GLY A 346 -3.67 3.21 -14.82
N LEU A 347 -3.96 2.20 -13.98
CA LEU A 347 -5.00 2.33 -12.96
C LEU A 347 -4.49 3.23 -11.83
N VAL A 348 -5.08 4.41 -11.71
CA VAL A 348 -4.74 5.37 -10.65
C VAL A 348 -5.22 4.83 -9.30
N GLY A 349 -4.27 4.46 -8.45
CA GLY A 349 -4.51 4.14 -7.04
C GLY A 349 -3.91 5.20 -6.10
N LEU A 350 -4.06 4.96 -4.81
CA LEU A 350 -3.51 5.80 -3.74
C LEU A 350 -2.01 5.59 -3.61
N ASN A 351 -1.51 4.35 -3.65
CA ASN A 351 -0.08 4.10 -3.53
C ASN A 351 0.70 4.37 -4.81
N GLY A 352 0.06 4.39 -5.96
CA GLY A 352 0.72 4.65 -7.24
C GLY A 352 -0.23 4.43 -8.41
N ILE A 353 0.32 4.46 -9.62
CA ILE A 353 -0.42 4.12 -10.84
C ILE A 353 -0.04 2.70 -11.23
N PHE A 354 -1.00 1.77 -11.13
CA PHE A 354 -0.77 0.35 -11.32
C PHE A 354 -0.72 -0.03 -12.81
N THR A 355 0.37 -0.66 -13.22
CA THR A 355 0.57 -1.31 -14.52
C THR A 355 1.17 -2.70 -14.32
N MET A 356 0.30 -3.72 -14.36
CA MET A 356 0.65 -5.12 -14.13
C MET A 356 1.11 -5.80 -15.43
N THR A 357 1.89 -6.87 -15.30
CA THR A 357 2.26 -7.76 -16.41
C THR A 357 2.37 -9.20 -15.90
N PRO A 358 2.45 -10.21 -16.79
CA PRO A 358 2.72 -11.61 -16.37
C PRO A 358 4.05 -11.80 -15.60
N ALA A 359 4.97 -10.84 -15.68
CA ALA A 359 6.23 -10.85 -14.94
C ALA A 359 6.23 -9.91 -13.71
N ASN A 360 5.19 -9.08 -13.54
CA ASN A 360 5.09 -8.13 -12.44
C ASN A 360 3.66 -8.07 -11.90
N HIS A 361 3.43 -8.79 -10.80
CA HIS A 361 2.16 -8.84 -10.08
C HIS A 361 2.04 -7.80 -8.94
N ASN A 362 2.96 -6.82 -8.87
CA ASN A 362 2.81 -5.64 -8.02
C ASN A 362 2.30 -4.43 -8.81
N GLY A 363 2.75 -4.29 -10.06
CA GLY A 363 2.31 -3.24 -10.99
C GLY A 363 2.78 -1.83 -10.64
N LEU A 364 3.54 -1.67 -9.56
CA LEU A 364 4.26 -0.46 -9.19
C LEU A 364 5.73 -0.63 -9.56
N ALA A 365 6.44 0.49 -9.61
CA ALA A 365 7.88 0.57 -9.85
C ALA A 365 8.51 1.57 -8.87
N PRO A 366 9.85 1.61 -8.72
CA PRO A 366 10.51 2.55 -7.82
C PRO A 366 10.09 4.01 -8.04
N ASP A 367 9.84 4.41 -9.29
CA ASP A 367 9.37 5.75 -9.66
C ASP A 367 7.97 6.11 -9.13
N SER A 368 7.16 5.13 -8.74
CA SER A 368 5.87 5.32 -8.07
C SER A 368 6.03 5.91 -6.66
N LEU A 369 7.24 5.82 -6.10
CA LEU A 369 7.66 6.54 -4.90
C LEU A 369 8.27 7.89 -5.29
N ARG A 370 7.75 8.96 -4.69
CA ARG A 370 8.29 10.32 -4.81
C ARG A 370 9.31 10.56 -3.71
N ILE A 371 10.39 11.26 -4.02
CA ILE A 371 11.30 11.74 -2.99
C ILE A 371 10.70 13.00 -2.39
N ILE A 372 10.56 13.00 -1.08
CA ILE A 372 10.26 14.16 -0.28
C ILE A 372 11.49 14.57 0.54
N GLU A 373 11.51 15.82 0.97
CA GLU A 373 12.50 16.38 1.87
C GLU A 373 11.76 17.09 3.01
N VAL A 374 12.31 17.00 4.22
CA VAL A 374 11.83 17.82 5.34
C VAL A 374 12.34 19.25 5.14
N ARG A 375 11.41 20.20 4.99
CA ARG A 375 11.68 21.62 4.86
C ARG A 375 10.77 22.43 5.75
N ASN A 376 11.33 23.32 6.56
CA ASN A 376 10.58 24.13 7.52
C ASN A 376 9.62 23.28 8.36
N ALA A 377 10.11 22.13 8.85
CA ALA A 377 9.34 21.14 9.60
C ALA A 377 8.10 20.57 8.86
N ARG A 378 8.10 20.56 7.53
CA ARG A 378 7.05 19.96 6.69
C ARG A 378 7.66 19.07 5.61
N PHE A 379 6.86 18.15 5.05
CA PHE A 379 7.29 17.35 3.92
C PHE A 379 6.99 18.09 2.61
N GLU A 380 8.02 18.27 1.80
CA GLU A 380 7.91 18.89 0.47
C GLU A 380 8.44 17.92 -0.59
N LEU A 381 7.80 17.87 -1.76
CA LEU A 381 8.31 17.09 -2.89
C LEU A 381 9.65 17.67 -3.37
N VAL A 382 10.61 16.78 -3.60
CA VAL A 382 11.86 17.14 -4.25
C VAL A 382 11.69 17.03 -5.76
N LYS A 383 12.13 18.07 -6.46
CA LYS A 383 12.16 18.10 -7.93
C LYS A 383 13.31 17.28 -8.49
#